data_AF-A0A9E4A4X3-F1
#
_entry.id   AF-A0A9E4A4X3-F1
#
_cell.length_a   1.000
_cell.length_b   1.000
_cell.length_c   1.000
_cell.angle_alpha   90.00
_cell.angle_beta   90.00
_cell.angle_gamma   90.00
#
_symmetry.space_group_name_H-M   'P 1'
#
loop_
_entity.id
_entity.type
_entity.pdbx_description
1 polymer ?
#
loop_
_entity_poly.entity_id
_entity_poly.type
_entity_poly.pdbx_seq_one_letter_code
_entity_poly.pdbx_strand_id
1 'polypeptide(L)' 'ASVGNGVFCELGNGDVDFPAFLTELRSRDYDGWIVVEQDVLPGMGSPYESAERNLRYLNSIL' A
#
# COMPACT_ATOMS: atom_id res chain seq x y z
N ALA A 1 11.53 -16.32 -0.75
CA ALA A 1 12.51 -15.65 0.14
C ALA A 1 12.09 -14.20 0.44
N SER A 2 11.71 -13.39 -0.56
CA SER A 2 11.45 -11.95 -0.39
C SER A 2 10.30 -11.58 0.56
N VAL A 3 9.13 -12.26 0.50
CA VAL A 3 7.98 -11.96 1.38
C VAL A 3 8.31 -12.19 2.86
N GLY A 4 8.92 -13.34 3.19
CA GLY A 4 9.29 -13.68 4.57
C GLY A 4 10.39 -12.80 5.17
N ASN A 5 11.12 -12.06 4.33
CA ASN A 5 12.11 -11.07 4.77
C ASN A 5 11.51 -9.66 4.93
N GLY A 6 10.19 -9.50 4.78
CA GLY A 6 9.51 -8.22 4.95
C GLY A 6 9.76 -7.21 3.82
N VAL A 7 10.27 -7.65 2.66
CA VAL A 7 10.50 -6.78 1.50
C VAL A 7 9.18 -6.15 1.02
N PHE A 8 8.08 -6.88 1.16
CA PHE A 8 6.74 -6.37 0.91
C PHE A 8 6.09 -6.07 2.26
N CYS A 9 6.07 -4.79 2.63
CA CYS A 9 5.44 -4.30 3.84
C CYS A 9 4.21 -3.47 3.52
N GLU A 10 3.35 -3.28 4.52
CA GLU A 10 2.18 -2.41 4.43
C GLU A 10 2.57 -0.98 4.03
N LEU A 11 1.65 -0.29 3.36
CA LEU A 11 1.86 1.05 2.83
C LEU A 11 2.25 2.02 3.96
N GLY A 12 3.23 2.89 3.69
CA GLY A 12 3.77 3.85 4.66
C GLY A 12 4.86 3.29 5.59
N ASN A 13 5.12 1.98 5.57
CA ASN A 13 6.20 1.37 6.37
C ASN A 13 7.44 1.01 5.54
N GLY A 14 7.48 1.40 4.26
CA GLY A 14 8.59 1.15 3.35
C GLY A 14 9.11 2.45 2.73
N ASP A 15 9.94 2.32 1.70
CA ASP A 15 10.68 3.44 1.11
C ASP A 15 9.94 4.14 -0.05
N VAL A 16 8.70 3.75 -0.35
CA VAL A 16 7.92 4.31 -1.47
C VAL A 16 7.21 5.59 -1.03
N ASP A 17 7.45 6.69 -1.75
CA ASP A 17 6.75 7.96 -1.57
C ASP A 17 5.38 7.97 -2.27
N PHE A 18 4.37 7.43 -1.58
CA PHE A 18 2.99 7.40 -2.08
C PHE A 18 2.37 8.80 -2.28
N PRO A 19 2.58 9.79 -1.41
CA PRO A 19 2.11 11.16 -1.67
C PRO A 19 2.60 11.75 -3.00
N ALA A 20 3.89 11.59 -3.32
CA ALA A 20 4.43 12.04 -4.60
C ALA A 20 3.81 11.27 -5.79
N PHE A 21 3.66 9.95 -5.66
CA PHE A 21 3.01 9.13 -6.68
C PHE A 21 1.55 9.55 -6.93
N LEU A 22 0.76 9.80 -5.88
CA LEU A 22 -0.62 10.27 -5.99
C LEU A 22 -0.70 11.66 -6.62
N THR A 23 0.24 12.55 -6.28
CA THR A 23 0.34 13.89 -6.88
C THR A 23 0.54 13.79 -8.40
N GLU A 24 1.43 12.90 -8.84
CA GLU A 24 1.67 12.66 -10.26
C GLU A 24 0.42 12.10 -10.98
N LEU A 25 -0.29 11.14 -10.38
CA LEU A 25 -1.54 10.63 -10.95
C LEU A 25 -2.61 11.71 -11.10
N ARG A 26 -2.79 12.53 -10.06
CA ARG A 26 -3.75 13.66 -10.10
C ARG A 26 -3.36 14.68 -11.17
N SER A 27 -2.07 14.97 -11.35
CA SER A 27 -1.59 15.93 -12.36
C SER A 27 -1.88 15.52 -13.81
N ARG A 28 -2.18 14.23 -14.02
CA ARG A 28 -2.48 13.63 -15.32
C ARG A 28 -3.98 13.37 -15.51
N ASP A 29 -4.81 13.88 -14.61
CA ASP A 29 -6.26 13.65 -14.59
C ASP A 29 -6.62 12.16 -14.63
N TYR A 30 -5.83 11.32 -13.94
CA TYR A 30 -6.12 9.89 -13.85
C TYR A 30 -7.43 9.66 -13.07
N ASP A 31 -8.41 9.02 -13.70
CA ASP A 31 -9.73 8.71 -13.13
C ASP A 31 -10.01 7.19 -12.95
N GLY A 32 -8.98 6.37 -13.19
CA GLY A 32 -9.09 4.92 -13.13
C GLY A 32 -9.01 4.35 -11.70
N TRP A 33 -9.04 3.03 -11.62
CA TRP A 33 -8.94 2.32 -10.35
C TRP A 33 -7.49 2.25 -9.85
N ILE A 34 -7.32 2.31 -8.53
CA ILE A 34 -6.09 1.96 -7.83
C ILE A 34 -6.41 0.76 -6.96
N VAL A 35 -5.64 -0.33 -7.12
CA VAL A 35 -5.81 -1.56 -6.34
C VAL A 35 -4.63 -1.70 -5.40
N VAL A 36 -4.91 -1.95 -4.13
CA VAL A 36 -3.89 -2.28 -3.13
C VAL A 36 -3.74 -3.79 -3.07
N GLU A 37 -2.53 -4.27 -3.33
CA GLU A 37 -2.15 -5.67 -3.22
C GLU A 37 -1.00 -5.81 -2.21
N GLN A 38 -1.11 -6.78 -1.31
CA GLN A 38 -0.11 -7.06 -0.29
C GLN A 38 0.09 -8.57 -0.18
N ASP A 39 1.27 -9.02 -0.59
CA ASP A 39 1.70 -10.40 -0.34
C ASP A 39 2.03 -10.58 1.14
N VAL A 40 1.45 -11.60 1.76
CA VAL A 40 1.72 -12.03 3.14
C VAL A 40 1.93 -13.53 3.19
N LEU A 41 2.86 -14.01 4.04
CA LEU A 41 2.95 -15.43 4.37
C LEU A 41 2.03 -15.77 5.56
N PRO A 42 1.62 -17.04 5.71
CA PRO A 42 0.92 -17.49 6.91
C PRO A 42 1.68 -17.09 8.18
N GLY A 43 0.98 -16.45 9.13
CA GLY A 43 1.56 -15.98 10.39
C GLY A 43 2.07 -14.53 10.39
N MET A 44 2.02 -13.81 9.26
CA MET A 44 2.45 -12.40 9.17
C MET A 44 1.33 -11.38 9.39
N GLY A 45 0.13 -11.84 9.80
CA GLY A 45 -1.04 -10.99 10.03
C GLY A 45 -2.30 -11.55 9.35
N SER A 46 -3.45 -10.95 9.65
CA SER A 46 -4.72 -11.25 8.98
C SER A 46 -4.87 -10.42 7.70
N PRO A 47 -5.29 -11.01 6.56
CA PRO A 47 -5.51 -10.26 5.32
C PRO A 47 -6.45 -9.06 5.49
N TYR A 48 -7.51 -9.21 6.29
CA TYR A 48 -8.46 -8.14 6.55
C TYR A 48 -7.80 -6.96 7.28
N GLU A 49 -7.00 -7.24 8.31
CA GLU A 49 -6.36 -6.19 9.10
C GLU A 49 -5.28 -5.45 8.30
N SER A 50 -4.55 -6.16 7.44
CA SER A 50 -3.60 -5.53 6.51
C SER A 50 -4.30 -4.63 5.50
N ALA A 51 -5.42 -5.08 4.92
CA ALA A 51 -6.23 -4.25 4.04
C ALA A 51 -6.77 -3.00 4.76
N GLU A 52 -7.23 -3.16 5.99
CA GLU A 52 -7.72 -2.05 6.82
C GLU A 52 -6.62 -1.02 7.14
N ARG A 53 -5.41 -1.47 7.49
CA ARG A 53 -4.25 -0.60 7.75
C ARG A 53 -3.83 0.16 6.48
N ASN A 54 -3.74 -0.53 5.35
CA ASN A 54 -3.41 0.10 4.08
C ASN A 54 -4.46 1.15 3.66
N LEU A 55 -5.76 0.85 3.85
CA LEU A 55 -6.83 1.80 3.57
C LEU A 55 -6.75 3.03 4.48
N ARG A 56 -6.47 2.85 5.78
CA ARG A 56 -6.26 3.97 6.70
C ARG A 56 -5.10 4.85 6.27
N TYR A 57 -3.97 4.27 5.87
CA TYR A 57 -2.83 5.02 5.38
C TYR A 57 -3.21 5.84 4.13
N LEU A 58 -3.84 5.22 3.13
CA LEU A 58 -4.28 5.92 1.92
C LEU A 58 -5.22 7.08 2.25
N ASN A 59 -6.21 6.87 3.13
CA ASN A 59 -7.14 7.94 3.55
C ASN A 59 -6.44 9.11 4.28
N SER A 60 -5.25 8.90 4.85
CA SER A 60 -4.48 9.97 5.48
C SER A 60 -3.65 10.82 4.51
N ILE A 61 -3.44 10.34 3.28
CA ILE A 61 -2.60 10.99 2.27
C ILE A 61 -3.33 11.35 0.97
N LEU A 62 -4.56 10.87 0.78
CA LEU A 62 -5.44 11.25 -0.32
C LEU A 62 -6.05 12.64 -0.08
#